data_AF-A0A3Q3NG49-F1
#
_entry.id   AF-A0A3Q3NG49-F1
#
_cell.length_a   1.000
_cell.length_b   1.000
_cell.length_c   1.000
_cell.angle_alpha   90.00
_cell.angle_beta   90.00
_cell.angle_gamma   90.00
#
_symmetry.space_group_name_H-M   'P 1'
#
loop_
_entity.id
_entity.type
_entity.pdbx_description
1 polymer ?
#
loop_
_entity_poly.entity_id
_entity_poly.type
_entity_poly.pdbx_seq_one_letter_code
_entity_poly.pdbx_strand_id
1 'polypeptide(L)'
;MEKQRLKDKTSAREVMEVKVDTQSEDPDSTHGDTRPRSHDRDPRRINKSLKVMFEDVIAEPSSVRSFDKVWLWSHALFEVSRLWCYRVVSLLLAVPASLAAGVLFAVLSCIHIWIIMPCVQLLLIKMRWVQTVWGSILNILISPFFASTGKCCGRINIHLAKDKETRKNTCV
;
A
#
# COMPACT_ATOMS: atom_id res chain seq x y z
N MET A 1 37.34 9.93 -67.58
CA MET A 1 36.32 9.61 -66.54
C MET A 1 36.76 8.41 -65.68
N GLU A 2 38.01 8.38 -65.23
CA GLU A 2 38.65 7.20 -64.58
C GLU A 2 38.91 7.39 -63.07
N LYS A 3 38.75 8.60 -62.53
CA LYS A 3 39.12 8.91 -61.13
C LYS A 3 38.00 8.72 -60.09
N GLN A 4 36.76 8.47 -60.50
CA GLN A 4 35.67 8.17 -59.55
C GLN A 4 35.47 6.66 -59.31
N ARG A 5 36.08 5.80 -60.14
CA ARG A 5 35.97 4.33 -60.04
C ARG A 5 37.01 3.66 -59.13
N LEU A 6 37.99 4.41 -58.61
CA LEU A 6 39.05 3.89 -57.74
C LEU A 6 38.77 4.06 -56.23
N LYS A 7 37.86 4.97 -55.86
CA LYS A 7 37.47 5.22 -54.46
C LYS A 7 36.52 4.14 -53.92
N ASP A 8 35.71 3.55 -54.80
CA ASP A 8 34.69 2.55 -54.44
C ASP A 8 35.26 1.13 -54.28
N LYS A 9 36.43 0.86 -54.89
CA LYS A 9 37.03 -0.49 -54.96
C LYS A 9 38.04 -0.81 -53.85
N THR A 10 38.34 0.14 -52.96
CA THR A 10 39.50 0.08 -52.05
C THR A 10 39.17 -0.17 -50.57
N SER A 11 37.90 -0.14 -50.13
CA SER A 11 37.59 -0.42 -48.71
C SER A 11 36.50 -1.48 -48.52
N ALA A 12 36.33 -2.35 -49.51
CA ALA A 12 35.58 -3.62 -49.38
C ALA A 12 36.54 -4.84 -49.37
N ARG A 13 37.85 -4.61 -49.25
CA ARG A 13 38.90 -5.64 -49.27
C ARG A 13 39.77 -5.61 -48.01
N GLU A 14 39.13 -5.47 -46.86
CA GLU A 14 39.75 -5.73 -45.56
C GLU A 14 38.75 -6.47 -44.68
N VAL A 15 38.53 -7.74 -45.02
CA VAL A 15 38.01 -8.76 -44.12
C VAL A 15 39.23 -9.57 -43.69
N MET A 16 39.30 -9.87 -42.38
CA MET A 16 40.28 -10.69 -41.65
C MET A 16 41.42 -9.94 -40.97
N GLU A 17 41.22 -9.55 -39.72
CA GLU A 17 42.06 -10.11 -38.65
C GLU A 17 41.27 -10.20 -37.33
N VAL A 18 41.14 -11.44 -36.87
CA VAL A 18 40.69 -11.79 -35.52
C VAL A 18 41.83 -11.43 -34.57
N LYS A 19 41.60 -10.55 -33.59
CA LYS A 19 42.43 -10.45 -32.40
C LYS A 19 41.59 -10.69 -31.15
N VAL A 20 41.70 -11.91 -30.67
CA VAL A 20 41.35 -12.35 -29.31
C VAL A 20 42.31 -11.61 -28.37
N ASP A 21 41.77 -10.78 -27.48
CA ASP A 21 42.49 -10.33 -26.30
C ASP A 21 41.72 -10.82 -25.07
N THR A 22 42.24 -11.92 -24.51
CA THR A 22 41.87 -12.49 -23.23
C THR A 22 42.26 -11.49 -22.15
N GLN A 23 41.28 -10.83 -21.52
CA GLN A 23 41.52 -10.11 -20.28
C GLN A 23 40.89 -10.90 -19.14
N SER A 24 41.77 -11.55 -18.38
CA SER A 24 41.55 -12.15 -17.08
C SER A 24 40.80 -11.21 -16.14
N GLU A 25 39.64 -11.67 -15.65
CA GLU A 25 38.90 -11.05 -14.56
C GLU A 25 39.31 -11.68 -13.23
N ASP A 26 40.00 -10.90 -12.39
CA ASP A 26 39.74 -10.88 -10.95
C ASP A 26 39.57 -9.41 -10.57
N PRO A 27 38.38 -9.01 -10.09
CA PRO A 27 38.38 -8.43 -8.76
C PRO A 27 37.21 -8.93 -7.91
N ASP A 28 37.57 -9.42 -6.73
CA ASP A 28 36.74 -9.40 -5.53
C ASP A 28 36.03 -8.05 -5.41
N SER A 29 34.71 -8.05 -5.57
CA SER A 29 33.88 -6.97 -5.06
C SER A 29 32.60 -7.54 -4.50
N THR A 30 32.60 -7.60 -3.18
CA THR A 30 31.40 -7.66 -2.35
C THR A 30 30.49 -6.49 -2.73
N HIS A 31 29.50 -6.74 -3.60
CA HIS A 31 28.40 -5.82 -3.81
C HIS A 31 27.10 -6.55 -3.51
N GLY A 32 26.44 -6.13 -2.43
CA GLY A 32 25.19 -6.67 -1.94
C GLY A 32 24.10 -6.59 -3.00
N ASP A 33 23.92 -7.69 -3.72
CA ASP A 33 22.89 -7.84 -4.73
C ASP A 33 21.58 -8.24 -4.06
N THR A 34 20.80 -7.24 -3.66
CA THR A 34 19.39 -7.44 -3.32
C THR A 34 18.62 -7.67 -4.63
N ARG A 35 18.86 -8.81 -5.30
CA ARG A 35 17.88 -9.35 -6.24
C ARG A 35 16.63 -9.66 -5.40
N PRO A 36 15.42 -9.35 -5.86
CA PRO A 36 14.25 -9.97 -5.28
C PRO A 36 14.47 -11.48 -5.46
N ARG A 37 14.66 -12.20 -4.34
CA ARG A 37 14.66 -13.66 -4.33
C ARG A 37 13.37 -14.06 -5.00
N SER A 38 13.46 -14.39 -6.29
CA SER A 38 12.40 -15.01 -7.05
C SER A 38 12.26 -16.37 -6.41
N HIS A 39 11.45 -16.43 -5.36
CA HIS A 39 11.07 -17.67 -4.73
C HIS A 39 10.61 -18.55 -5.87
N ASP A 40 11.33 -19.65 -6.09
CA ASP A 40 11.01 -20.59 -7.16
C ASP A 40 9.54 -21.00 -6.99
N ARG A 41 8.67 -20.41 -7.83
CA ARG A 41 7.20 -20.52 -7.68
C ARG A 41 6.68 -21.88 -8.12
N ASP A 42 7.57 -22.76 -8.58
CA ASP A 42 7.26 -24.14 -8.93
C ASP A 42 8.48 -25.06 -8.68
N PRO A 43 8.77 -25.40 -7.41
CA PRO A 43 9.90 -26.27 -7.06
C PRO A 43 9.76 -27.69 -7.59
N ARG A 44 8.56 -28.09 -8.03
CA ARG A 44 8.28 -29.42 -8.59
C ARG A 44 8.20 -29.41 -10.12
N ARG A 45 8.36 -28.25 -10.76
CA ARG A 45 8.24 -28.05 -12.22
C ARG A 45 7.00 -28.72 -12.82
N ILE A 46 5.89 -28.74 -12.08
CA ILE A 46 4.64 -29.37 -12.53
C ILE A 46 3.92 -28.52 -13.59
N ASN A 47 4.19 -27.21 -13.64
CA ASN A 47 3.55 -26.25 -14.53
C ASN A 47 4.30 -26.08 -15.86
N LYS A 48 5.19 -27.01 -16.22
CA LYS A 48 5.92 -26.96 -17.50
C LYS A 48 4.99 -26.86 -18.71
N SER A 49 3.82 -27.51 -18.67
CA SER A 49 2.82 -27.48 -19.73
C SER A 49 2.05 -26.15 -19.85
N LEU A 50 2.03 -25.33 -18.79
CA LEU A 50 1.40 -24.01 -18.81
C LEU A 50 2.34 -22.93 -19.38
N LYS A 51 3.61 -23.26 -19.56
CA LYS A 51 4.60 -22.38 -20.16
C LYS A 51 4.52 -22.48 -21.69
N VAL A 52 3.42 -21.97 -22.24
CA VAL A 52 3.24 -21.86 -23.68
C VAL A 52 4.26 -20.87 -24.22
N MET A 53 5.27 -21.40 -24.91
CA MET A 53 6.27 -20.61 -25.63
C MET A 53 5.78 -20.36 -27.05
N PHE A 54 6.25 -19.28 -27.66
CA PHE A 54 5.84 -18.90 -29.01
C PHE A 54 6.10 -20.02 -30.03
N GLU A 55 7.21 -20.76 -29.85
CA GLU A 55 7.56 -21.93 -30.65
C GLU A 55 6.51 -23.06 -30.60
N ASP A 56 5.81 -23.23 -29.47
CA ASP A 56 4.81 -24.28 -29.27
C ASP A 56 3.47 -23.94 -29.97
N VAL A 57 3.18 -22.64 -30.16
CA VAL A 57 1.98 -22.16 -30.87
C VAL A 57 2.15 -22.21 -32.39
N ILE A 58 3.39 -22.09 -32.89
CA ILE A 58 3.71 -22.07 -34.33
C ILE A 58 4.08 -23.47 -34.86
N ALA A 59 4.46 -24.42 -34.00
CA ALA A 59 4.73 -25.83 -34.32
C ALA A 59 5.74 -26.07 -35.48
N GLU A 60 6.63 -25.11 -35.77
CA GLU A 60 7.52 -25.18 -36.94
C GLU A 60 8.97 -25.53 -36.54
N PRO A 61 9.61 -26.54 -37.18
CA PRO A 61 11.00 -26.89 -36.94
C PRO A 61 11.98 -25.84 -37.51
N SER A 62 13.11 -25.66 -36.84
CA SER A 62 14.10 -24.57 -37.01
C SER A 62 14.88 -24.52 -38.35
N SER A 63 14.44 -25.22 -39.40
CA SER A 63 15.26 -25.52 -40.58
C SER A 63 14.87 -24.82 -41.90
N VAL A 64 13.99 -23.81 -41.87
CA VAL A 64 13.61 -23.01 -43.08
C VAL A 64 13.66 -21.51 -42.79
N ARG A 65 14.87 -21.01 -42.50
CA ARG A 65 15.10 -19.64 -42.01
C ARG A 65 15.79 -18.76 -43.06
N SER A 66 15.02 -18.09 -43.92
CA SER A 66 15.55 -17.01 -44.78
C SER A 66 15.20 -15.59 -44.27
N PHE A 67 14.54 -15.46 -43.10
CA PHE A 67 14.09 -14.17 -42.53
C PHE A 67 14.33 -14.07 -41.02
N ASP A 68 15.60 -14.01 -40.60
CA ASP A 68 15.98 -13.94 -39.18
C ASP A 68 15.38 -12.79 -38.40
N LYS A 69 15.22 -11.64 -39.06
CA LYS A 69 14.69 -10.43 -38.42
C LYS A 69 13.19 -10.57 -38.14
N VAL A 70 12.40 -11.10 -39.06
CA VAL A 70 10.94 -11.15 -38.91
C VAL A 70 10.54 -12.00 -37.71
N TRP A 71 11.15 -13.18 -37.50
CA TRP A 71 10.79 -13.98 -36.33
C TRP A 71 11.39 -13.52 -35.01
N LEU A 72 12.52 -12.81 -35.03
CA LEU A 72 12.95 -12.11 -33.81
C LEU A 72 11.91 -11.04 -33.42
N TRP A 73 11.40 -10.29 -34.40
CA TRP A 73 10.33 -9.32 -34.18
C TRP A 73 9.01 -9.97 -33.78
N SER A 74 8.61 -11.09 -34.39
CA SER A 74 7.40 -11.83 -34.01
C SER A 74 7.47 -12.39 -32.60
N HIS A 75 8.62 -12.95 -32.22
CA HIS A 75 8.87 -13.47 -30.87
C HIS A 75 8.82 -12.34 -29.84
N ALA A 76 9.51 -11.23 -30.10
CA ALA A 76 9.48 -10.05 -29.23
C ALA A 76 8.06 -9.45 -29.12
N LEU A 77 7.34 -9.32 -30.24
CA LEU A 77 5.99 -8.77 -30.26
C LEU A 77 5.01 -9.66 -29.50
N PHE A 78 5.15 -10.98 -29.59
CA PHE A 78 4.32 -11.94 -28.84
C PHE A 78 4.52 -11.81 -27.32
N GLU A 79 5.78 -11.71 -26.86
CA GLU A 79 6.07 -11.54 -25.44
C GLU A 79 5.53 -10.20 -24.89
N VAL A 80 5.72 -9.13 -25.65
CA VAL A 80 5.22 -7.79 -25.30
C VAL A 80 3.68 -7.78 -25.31
N SER A 81 3.06 -8.36 -26.33
CA SER A 81 1.59 -8.46 -26.45
C SER A 81 0.98 -9.21 -25.27
N ARG A 82 1.59 -10.31 -24.82
CA ARG A 82 1.13 -11.04 -23.64
C ARG A 82 1.12 -10.15 -22.39
N LEU A 83 2.18 -9.38 -22.16
CA LEU A 83 2.26 -8.49 -21.01
C LEU A 83 1.24 -7.34 -21.08
N TRP A 84 1.09 -6.74 -22.26
CA TRP A 84 0.10 -5.68 -22.49
C TRP A 84 -1.33 -6.18 -22.39
N CYS A 85 -1.63 -7.39 -22.87
CA CYS A 85 -2.94 -8.03 -22.73
C CYS A 85 -3.31 -8.18 -21.25
N TYR A 86 -2.40 -8.65 -20.40
CA TYR A 86 -2.66 -8.72 -18.95
C TYR A 86 -2.96 -7.34 -18.34
N ARG A 87 -2.23 -6.29 -18.75
CA ARG A 87 -2.48 -4.92 -18.26
C ARG A 87 -3.83 -4.38 -18.74
N VAL A 88 -4.17 -4.60 -20.01
CA VAL A 88 -5.45 -4.18 -20.60
C VAL A 88 -6.62 -4.91 -19.96
N VAL A 89 -6.53 -6.22 -19.77
CA VAL A 89 -7.57 -7.01 -19.08
C VAL A 89 -7.71 -6.53 -17.64
N SER A 90 -6.60 -6.32 -16.93
CA SER A 90 -6.65 -5.78 -15.56
C SER A 90 -7.29 -4.40 -15.50
N LEU A 91 -6.99 -3.52 -16.47
CA LEU A 91 -7.59 -2.19 -16.56
C LEU A 91 -9.08 -2.26 -16.92
N LEU A 92 -9.45 -3.17 -17.83
CA LEU A 92 -10.83 -3.39 -18.23
C LEU A 92 -11.67 -3.95 -17.10
N LEU A 93 -11.10 -4.76 -16.19
CA LEU A 93 -11.76 -5.19 -14.95
C LEU A 93 -11.79 -4.07 -13.90
N ALA A 94 -10.80 -3.19 -13.87
CA ALA A 94 -10.75 -2.05 -12.97
C ALA A 94 -11.84 -1.01 -13.29
N VAL A 95 -12.19 -0.82 -14.57
CA VAL A 95 -13.25 0.11 -15.01
C VAL A 95 -14.63 -0.20 -14.39
N PRO A 96 -15.22 -1.41 -14.53
CA PRO A 96 -16.50 -1.75 -13.92
C PRO A 96 -16.41 -1.78 -12.40
N ALA A 97 -15.28 -2.19 -11.81
CA ALA A 97 -15.07 -2.13 -10.37
C ALA A 97 -15.09 -0.68 -9.85
N SER A 98 -14.44 0.25 -10.56
CA SER A 98 -14.44 1.69 -10.25
C SER A 98 -15.84 2.29 -10.40
N LEU A 99 -16.57 1.94 -11.47
CA LEU A 99 -17.95 2.36 -11.65
C LEU A 99 -18.85 1.84 -10.51
N ALA A 100 -18.72 0.57 -10.13
CA ALA A 100 -19.47 -0.01 -9.02
C ALA A 100 -19.15 0.71 -7.70
N ALA A 101 -17.88 0.98 -7.41
CA ALA A 101 -17.46 1.74 -6.23
C ALA A 101 -17.99 3.18 -6.25
N GLY A 102 -17.99 3.85 -7.40
CA GLY A 102 -18.54 5.19 -7.58
C GLY A 102 -20.06 5.23 -7.34
N VAL A 103 -20.81 4.26 -7.88
CA VAL A 103 -22.25 4.13 -7.65
C VAL A 103 -22.53 3.83 -6.17
N LEU A 104 -21.78 2.93 -5.54
CA LEU A 104 -21.88 2.66 -4.10
C LEU A 104 -21.65 3.91 -3.28
N PHE A 105 -20.62 4.71 -3.60
CA PHE A 105 -20.32 5.95 -2.89
C PHE A 105 -21.39 7.01 -3.11
N ALA A 106 -21.97 7.09 -4.32
CA ALA A 106 -23.08 7.99 -4.61
C ALA A 106 -24.33 7.64 -3.79
N VAL A 107 -24.70 6.35 -3.73
CA VAL A 107 -25.82 5.87 -2.91
C VAL A 107 -25.54 6.10 -1.43
N LEU A 108 -24.33 5.78 -0.95
CA LEU A 108 -23.93 6.03 0.43
C LEU A 108 -24.00 7.52 0.78
N SER A 109 -23.59 8.40 -0.13
CA SER A 109 -23.67 9.86 0.05
C SER A 109 -25.12 10.34 0.09
N CYS A 110 -25.99 9.79 -0.76
CA CYS A 110 -27.42 10.06 -0.72
C CYS A 110 -28.03 9.62 0.61
N ILE A 111 -27.75 8.39 1.07
CA ILE A 111 -28.18 7.89 2.38
C ILE A 111 -27.61 8.75 3.50
N HIS A 112 -26.35 9.19 3.40
CA HIS A 112 -25.75 10.04 4.41
C HIS A 112 -26.49 11.39 4.52
N ILE A 113 -26.73 12.07 3.41
CA ILE A 113 -27.43 13.36 3.46
C ILE A 113 -28.88 13.21 3.92
N TRP A 114 -29.58 12.17 3.48
CA TRP A 114 -31.00 11.96 3.75
C TRP A 114 -31.30 11.27 5.07
N ILE A 115 -30.44 10.37 5.53
CA ILE A 115 -30.66 9.56 6.73
C ILE A 115 -29.73 9.98 7.85
N ILE A 116 -28.42 10.18 7.61
CA ILE A 116 -27.50 10.56 8.70
C ILE A 116 -27.84 11.94 9.25
N MET A 117 -28.18 12.92 8.41
CA MET A 117 -28.55 14.25 8.88
C MET A 117 -29.76 14.23 9.85
N PRO A 118 -30.93 13.65 9.51
CA PRO A 118 -32.02 13.54 10.47
C PRO A 118 -31.72 12.56 11.60
N CYS A 119 -30.97 11.47 11.36
CA CYS A 119 -30.58 10.56 12.45
C CYS A 119 -29.74 11.27 13.50
N VAL A 120 -28.78 12.10 13.13
CA VAL A 120 -27.96 12.86 14.08
C VAL A 120 -28.83 13.84 14.86
N GLN A 121 -29.74 14.55 14.20
CA GLN A 121 -30.68 15.46 14.90
C GLN A 121 -31.59 14.70 15.86
N LEU A 122 -32.11 13.53 15.45
CA LEU A 122 -32.93 12.65 16.29
C LEU A 122 -32.13 12.05 17.45
N LEU A 123 -30.88 11.67 17.23
CA LEU A 123 -30.00 11.18 18.29
C LEU A 123 -29.65 12.28 19.27
N LEU A 124 -29.37 13.50 18.81
CA LEU A 124 -29.10 14.65 19.67
C LEU A 124 -30.33 15.04 20.50
N ILE A 125 -31.54 15.05 19.92
CA ILE A 125 -32.75 15.31 20.71
C ILE A 125 -32.95 14.19 21.73
N LYS A 126 -32.84 12.90 21.34
CA LYS A 126 -32.96 11.77 22.27
C LYS A 126 -31.90 11.83 23.39
N MET A 127 -30.66 12.10 23.05
CA MET A 127 -29.57 12.31 24.00
C MET A 127 -29.88 13.48 24.95
N ARG A 128 -30.43 14.59 24.47
CA ARG A 128 -30.86 15.73 25.30
C ARG A 128 -31.91 15.32 26.33
N TRP A 129 -32.90 14.52 25.93
CA TRP A 129 -33.91 13.94 26.84
C TRP A 129 -33.27 13.00 27.86
N VAL A 130 -32.44 12.06 27.40
CA VAL A 130 -31.71 11.13 28.26
C VAL A 130 -30.82 11.88 29.25
N GLN A 131 -30.13 12.94 28.82
CA GLN A 131 -29.24 13.73 29.66
C GLN A 131 -30.02 14.51 30.73
N THR A 132 -31.24 14.96 30.42
CA THR A 132 -32.14 15.58 31.41
C THR A 132 -32.63 14.56 32.43
N VAL A 133 -33.11 13.39 31.98
CA VAL A 133 -33.57 12.30 32.88
C VAL A 133 -32.41 11.83 33.76
N TRP A 134 -31.24 11.63 33.17
CA TRP A 134 -30.02 11.25 33.89
C TRP A 134 -29.61 12.32 34.90
N GLY A 135 -29.68 13.60 34.54
CA GLY A 135 -29.46 14.71 35.46
C GLY A 135 -30.45 14.74 36.61
N SER A 136 -31.74 14.47 36.36
CA SER A 136 -32.76 14.36 37.40
C SER A 136 -32.50 13.18 38.35
N ILE A 137 -32.17 12.00 37.81
CA ILE A 137 -31.81 10.81 38.61
C ILE A 137 -30.59 11.12 39.47
N LEU A 138 -29.53 11.68 38.87
CA LEU A 138 -28.35 12.08 39.61
C LEU A 138 -28.68 13.12 40.67
N ASN A 139 -29.51 14.12 40.42
CA ASN A 139 -29.86 15.11 41.44
C ASN A 139 -30.61 14.45 42.63
N ILE A 140 -31.54 13.54 42.35
CA ILE A 140 -32.28 12.79 43.38
C ILE A 140 -31.36 11.86 44.19
N LEU A 141 -30.30 11.30 43.59
CA LEU A 141 -29.38 10.39 44.28
C LEU A 141 -28.21 11.12 44.96
N ILE A 142 -27.59 12.05 44.25
CA ILE A 142 -26.40 12.79 44.69
C ILE A 142 -26.76 13.81 45.77
N SER A 143 -27.91 14.49 45.69
CA SER A 143 -28.30 15.49 46.67
C SER A 143 -28.47 14.91 48.09
N PRO A 144 -29.18 13.79 48.32
CA PRO A 144 -29.22 13.16 49.64
C PRO A 144 -27.91 12.48 50.02
N PHE A 145 -27.14 11.93 49.06
CA PHE A 145 -25.84 11.31 49.33
C PHE A 145 -24.82 12.33 49.84
N PHE A 146 -24.64 13.45 49.14
CA PHE A 146 -23.75 14.53 49.56
C PHE A 146 -24.26 15.26 50.80
N ALA A 147 -25.58 15.43 50.97
CA ALA A 147 -26.11 16.01 52.20
C ALA A 147 -25.83 15.11 53.42
N SER A 148 -25.93 13.79 53.26
CA SER A 148 -25.63 12.82 54.32
C SER A 148 -24.14 12.78 54.62
N THR A 149 -23.29 12.64 53.59
CA THR A 149 -21.83 12.66 53.73
C THR A 149 -21.35 13.99 54.33
N GLY A 150 -21.91 15.13 53.90
CA GLY A 150 -21.61 16.45 54.43
C GLY A 150 -22.01 16.60 55.91
N LYS A 151 -23.14 16.03 56.34
CA LYS A 151 -23.52 15.99 57.76
C LYS A 151 -22.64 15.06 58.59
N CYS A 152 -22.21 13.92 58.04
CA CYS A 152 -21.26 13.03 58.70
C CYS A 152 -19.88 13.68 58.87
N CYS A 153 -19.38 14.36 57.84
CA CYS A 153 -18.07 15.00 57.86
C CYS A 153 -18.06 16.35 58.62
N GLY A 154 -19.14 17.13 58.55
CA GLY A 154 -19.23 18.43 59.24
C GLY A 154 -19.41 18.34 60.75
N ARG A 155 -19.87 17.18 61.27
CA ARG A 155 -19.97 16.93 62.72
C ARG A 155 -18.60 16.71 63.38
N ILE A 156 -17.56 16.44 62.59
CA ILE A 156 -16.18 16.28 63.07
C ILE A 156 -15.48 17.64 62.97
N ASN A 157 -15.89 18.60 63.81
CA ASN A 157 -15.15 19.84 63.98
C ASN A 157 -14.04 19.59 65.01
N ILE A 158 -12.81 19.35 64.53
CA ILE A 158 -11.65 19.13 65.37
C ILE A 158 -11.18 20.49 65.86
N HIS A 159 -11.60 20.86 67.08
CA HIS A 159 -11.13 22.07 67.74
C HIS A 159 -9.65 21.85 68.12
N LEU A 160 -8.75 22.26 67.23
CA LEU A 160 -7.31 22.17 67.43
C LEU A 160 -6.90 23.19 68.50
N ALA A 161 -6.99 22.77 69.77
CA ALA A 161 -6.38 23.49 70.87
C ALA A 161 -4.86 23.48 70.65
N LYS A 162 -4.33 24.59 70.12
CA LYS A 162 -2.91 24.88 70.09
C LYS A 162 -2.45 25.21 71.51
N ASP A 163 -2.51 24.24 72.40
CA ASP A 163 -1.80 24.29 73.68
C ASP A 163 -0.42 23.72 73.44
N LYS A 164 0.53 24.62 73.15
CA LYS A 164 1.96 24.42 73.42
C LYS A 164 2.73 25.71 73.12
N GLU A 165 3.49 26.13 74.13
CA GLU A 165 4.72 26.91 73.99
C GLU A 165 4.58 28.45 73.80
N THR A 166 3.81 29.15 74.63
CA THR A 166 4.13 30.56 74.97
C THR A 166 4.33 30.80 76.46
N ARG A 167 4.28 29.74 77.28
CA ARG A 167 4.54 29.80 78.73
C ARG A 167 6.03 29.63 79.11
N LYS A 168 6.98 29.93 78.22
CA LYS A 168 8.43 29.78 78.51
C LYS A 168 9.35 30.97 78.18
N ASN A 169 8.90 32.09 77.59
CA ASN A 169 9.86 33.00 76.94
C ASN A 169 9.88 34.47 77.41
N THR A 170 9.14 34.89 78.43
CA THR A 170 9.32 36.26 78.98
C THR A 170 8.96 36.32 80.47
N CYS A 171 9.74 35.59 81.27
CA CYS A 171 10.08 36.03 82.62
C CYS A 171 11.49 36.64 82.57
N VAL A 172 11.72 37.61 83.46
CA VAL A 172 12.92 38.44 83.73
C VAL A 172 12.95 39.78 83.02
#